data_AF-A0A969N9K2-F1
#
_entry.id   AF-A0A969N9K2-F1
#
_cell.length_a   1.000
_cell.length_b   1.000
_cell.length_c   1.000
_cell.angle_alpha   90.00
_cell.angle_beta   90.00
_cell.angle_gamma   90.00
#
_symmetry.space_group_name_H-M   'P 1'
#
loop_
_entity.id
_entity.type
_entity.pdbx_description
1 polymer ?
#
loop_
_entity_poly.entity_id
_entity_poly.type
_entity_poly.pdbx_seq_one_letter_code
_entity_poly.pdbx_strand_id
1 'polypeptide(L)' 'MLDYLRHNASFAINHNIIKRLTANWQFNFQFRNGNYSPYSLENNAWEEPKAYEPLYLLDLKLNYKLKQFTIMHR' A
#
# COMPACT_ATOMS: atom_id res chain seq x y z
N MET A 1 -2.04 -11.47 24.55
CA MET A 1 -2.77 -11.82 23.31
C MET A 1 -1.72 -12.03 22.23
N LEU A 2 -1.82 -13.09 21.41
CA LEU A 2 -0.82 -13.35 20.36
C LEU A 2 -1.22 -12.57 19.11
N ASP A 3 -0.51 -11.48 18.82
CA ASP A 3 -0.69 -10.73 17.58
C ASP A 3 -0.01 -11.45 16.42
N TYR A 4 -0.77 -11.78 15.38
CA TYR A 4 -0.20 -12.38 14.18
C TYR A 4 -0.94 -11.94 12.92
N LEU A 5 -0.21 -11.84 11.82
CA LEU A 5 -0.76 -11.57 10.49
C LEU A 5 -1.57 -12.81 10.07
N ARG A 6 -2.90 -12.69 10.06
CA ARG A 6 -3.82 -13.81 9.80
C ARG A 6 -3.90 -14.13 8.32
N HIS A 7 -4.09 -13.10 7.50
CA HIS A 7 -4.17 -13.20 6.05
C HIS A 7 -3.44 -12.01 5.43
N ASN A 8 -2.62 -12.27 4.42
CA ASN A 8 -1.97 -11.24 3.62
C ASN A 8 -2.02 -11.65 2.16
N ALA A 9 -2.65 -10.83 1.33
CA ALA A 9 -2.75 -11.05 -0.10
C ALA A 9 -2.29 -9.80 -0.86
N SER A 10 -1.47 -10.03 -1.88
CA SER A 10 -0.93 -8.97 -2.74
C SER A 10 -1.15 -9.34 -4.20
N PHE A 11 -1.69 -8.41 -4.97
CA PHE A 11 -1.97 -8.58 -6.39
C PHE A 11 -1.39 -7.41 -7.19
N ALA A 12 -0.69 -7.72 -8.29
CA ALA A 12 -0.03 -6.73 -9.12
C ALA A 12 -0.51 -6.84 -10.57
N ILE A 13 -0.87 -5.70 -11.16
CA ILE A 13 -1.20 -5.59 -12.59
C ILE A 13 -0.21 -4.62 -13.24
N ASN A 14 0.54 -5.11 -14.21
CA ASN A 14 1.35 -4.27 -15.09
C ASN A 14 0.57 -4.01 -16.39
N HIS A 15 0.31 -2.73 -16.68
CA HIS A 15 -0.42 -2.29 -17.86
C HIS A 15 0.46 -1.36 -18.70
N ASN A 16 0.83 -1.80 -19.90
CA ASN A 16 1.48 -0.96 -20.90
C ASN A 16 0.42 -0.10 -21.61
N ILE A 17 0.23 1.14 -21.15
CA ILE A 17 -0.76 2.07 -21.70
C ILE A 17 -0.38 2.46 -23.13
N ILE A 18 0.88 2.88 -23.33
CA ILE A 18 1.50 3.11 -24.65
C ILE A 18 2.96 2.64 -24.60
N LYS A 19 3.64 2.52 -25.75
CA LYS A 19 5.04 2.04 -25.84
C LYS A 19 6.04 2.71 -24.88
N ARG A 20 5.74 3.93 -24.42
CA ARG A 20 6.59 4.71 -23.49
C ARG A 20 5.98 4.91 -22.12
N LEU A 21 4.73 4.52 -21.88
CA LEU A 21 4.03 4.73 -20.62
C LEU A 21 3.52 3.39 -20.10
N THR A 22 4.01 3.01 -18.92
CA THR A 22 3.55 1.81 -18.21
C THR A 22 2.97 2.23 -16.87
N ALA A 23 1.82 1.65 -16.51
CA ALA A 23 1.21 1.74 -15.20
C ALA A 23 1.37 0.41 -14.46
N ASN A 24 1.65 0.48 -13.16
CA ASN A 24 1.68 -0.67 -12.27
C ASN A 24 0.68 -0.40 -11.16
N TRP A 25 -0.31 -1.29 -11.04
CA TRP A 25 -1.31 -1.26 -9.99
C TRP A 25 -0.95 -2.34 -8.98
N GLN A 26 -0.82 -1.97 -7.72
CA GLN A 26 -0.55 -2.89 -6.63
C GLN A 26 -1.70 -2.83 -5.64
N PHE A 27 -2.32 -3.98 -5.38
CA PHE A 27 -3.39 -4.13 -4.40
C PHE A 27 -2.85 -4.95 -3.24
N ASN A 28 -3.01 -4.47 -2.00
CA ASN A 28 -2.59 -5.17 -0.80
C ASN A 28 -3.76 -5.28 0.19
N PHE A 29 -3.94 -6.49 0.72
CA PHE A 29 -5.02 -6.87 1.62
C PHE A 29 -4.39 -7.50 2.86
N GLN A 30 -4.49 -6.84 4.01
CA GLN A 30 -3.90 -7.33 5.26
C GLN A 30 -4.97 -7.47 6.33
N PHE A 31 -5.11 -8.69 6.85
CA PHE A 31 -5.94 -9.02 7.98
C PHE A 31 -5.04 -9.41 9.15
N ARG A 32 -5.10 -8.64 10.23
CA ARG A 32 -4.32 -8.89 11.45
C ARG A 32 -5.24 -9.47 12.51
N ASN A 33 -4.80 -10.53 13.18
CA ASN A 33 -5.43 -10.99 14.40
C ASN A 33 -4.73 -10.30 15.57
N GLY A 34 -5.49 -9.58 16.39
CA GLY A 34 -4.94 -8.79 17.48
C GLY A 34 -5.89 -7.67 17.90
N ASN A 35 -5.67 -7.17 19.11
CA ASN A 35 -6.40 -6.03 19.63
C ASN A 35 -5.42 -4.94 20.04
N TYR A 36 -5.82 -3.68 19.92
CA TYR A 36 -5.10 -2.55 20.50
C TYR A 36 -5.99 -1.83 21.49
N SER A 37 -5.41 -1.31 22.57
CA SER A 37 -6.11 -0.42 23.50
C SER A 37 -5.83 1.02 23.08
N PRO A 38 -6.82 1.76 22.56
CA PRO A 38 -6.64 3.18 22.28
C PRO A 38 -6.54 3.97 23.59
N TYR A 39 -5.71 5.01 23.60
CA TYR A 39 -5.67 5.97 24.69
C TYR A 39 -6.69 7.08 24.42
N SER A 40 -7.62 7.27 25.35
CA SER A 40 -8.58 8.37 25.30
C SER A 40 -8.00 9.60 26.00
N LEU A 41 -7.78 10.66 25.23
CA LEU A 41 -7.36 11.96 25.79
C LEU A 41 -8.47 12.62 26.62
N GLU A 42 -9.74 12.34 26.29
CA GLU A 42 -10.90 12.89 27.00
C GLU A 42 -11.05 12.29 28.41
N ASN A 43 -10.87 10.98 28.51
CA ASN A 43 -11.00 10.26 29.79
C ASN A 43 -9.64 10.07 30.51
N ASN A 44 -8.55 10.55 29.90
CA ASN A 44 -7.16 10.40 30.36
C ASN A 44 -6.82 8.96 30.78
N ALA A 45 -7.32 7.98 30.01
CA ALA A 45 -7.28 6.56 30.33
C ALA A 45 -7.24 5.70 29.07
N TRP A 46 -6.77 4.46 29.22
CA TRP A 46 -6.84 3.44 28.18
C TRP A 46 -8.25 2.89 28.06
N GLU A 47 -8.76 2.79 26.84
CA GLU A 47 -10.06 2.16 26.54
C GLU A 47 -9.92 0.63 26.41
N GLU A 48 -11.07 -0.04 26.43
CA GLU A 48 -11.18 -1.48 26.17
C GLU A 48 -10.50 -1.88 24.84
N PRO A 49 -9.79 -3.03 24.80
CA PRO A 49 -9.11 -3.49 23.60
C PRO A 49 -10.05 -3.64 22.40
N LYS A 50 -9.74 -2.95 21.30
CA LYS A 50 -10.48 -3.03 20.02
C LYS A 50 -9.71 -3.88 19.03
N ALA A 51 -10.41 -4.72 18.28
CA ALA A 51 -9.81 -5.54 17.23
C ALA A 51 -9.25 -4.68 16.10
N TYR A 52 -8.14 -5.10 15.52
CA TYR A 52 -7.60 -4.45 14.32
C TYR A 52 -8.58 -4.57 13.15
N GLU A 53 -8.83 -3.45 12.48
CA GLU A 53 -9.58 -3.45 11.24
C GLU A 53 -8.72 -3.98 10.08
N PRO A 54 -9.35 -4.60 9.07
CA PRO A 54 -8.64 -5.04 7.87
C PRO A 54 -8.11 -3.84 7.07
N LEU A 55 -6.86 -3.94 6.61
CA LEU A 55 -6.22 -2.89 5.82
C LEU A 55 -6.23 -3.24 4.33
N TYR A 56 -6.69 -2.29 3.52
CA TYR A 56 -6.76 -2.37 2.07
C TYR A 56 -5.98 -1.21 1.47
N LEU A 57 -4.97 -1.49 0.64
CA LEU A 57 -4.15 -0.47 -0.03
C LEU A 57 -4.17 -0.68 -1.55
N LEU A 58 -4.23 0.43 -2.28
CA LEU A 58 -4.07 0.49 -3.73
C LEU A 58 -2.97 1.50 -4.07
N ASP A 59 -1.86 1.01 -4.62
CA ASP A 59 -0.76 1.84 -5.09
C ASP A 59 -0.72 1.87 -6.62
N LEU A 60 -0.53 3.07 -7.19
CA LEU A 60 -0.36 3.29 -8.61
C LEU A 60 1.02 3.86 -8.90
N LYS A 61 1.79 3.19 -9.76
CA LYS A 61 3.09 3.68 -10.25
C LYS A 61 3.09 3.83 -11.76
N LEU A 62 3.28 5.08 -12.22
CA LEU A 62 3.45 5.41 -13.63
C LEU A 62 4.93 5.51 -13.99
N ASN A 63 5.30 5.01 -15.17
CA ASN A 63 6.67 5.07 -15.68
C ASN A 63 6.65 5.56 -17.12
N TYR A 64 7.30 6.69 -17.41
CA TYR A 64 7.39 7.27 -18.75
C TYR A 64 8.83 7.28 -19.26
N LYS A 65 9.07 6.69 -20.44
CA LYS A 65 10.39 6.66 -21.08
C LYS A 65 10.57 7.88 -21.99
N LEU A 66 11.48 8.79 -21.64
CA LEU A 66 11.91 9.88 -22.53
C LEU A 66 12.84 9.32 -23.63
N LYS A 67 12.75 9.85 -24.85
CA LYS A 67 13.74 9.53 -25.90
C LYS A 67 15.09 10.12 -25.48
N GLN A 68 16.17 9.37 -25.66
CA GLN A 68 17.52 9.94 -25.60
C GLN A 68 17.65 11.04 -26.66
N PHE A 69 17.99 12.25 -26.23
CA PHE A 69 18.41 13.33 -27.12
C PHE A 69 19.92 13.17 -27.33
N THR A 70 20.32 12.74 -28.52
CA THR A 70 21.72 12.82 -28.95
C THR A 70 21.89 14.12 -29.73
N ILE A 71 22.59 15.09 -29.15
CA ILE A 71 23.08 16.26 -29.88
C ILE A 71 24.47 15.90 -30.38
N MET A 72 24.61 15.65 -31.67
CA MET A 72 25.93 15.64 -32.32
C MET A 72 26.31 17.08 -32.67
N HIS A 73 27.42 17.56 -32.13
CA HIS A 73 28.11 18.76 -32.60
C HIS A 73 29.35 18.28 -33.39
N ARG A 74 29.53 18.79 -34.61
CA ARG A 74 30.65 18.50 -35.51
C ARG A 74 31.56 19.70 -35.60
#